data_AF-A0A1M5UL16-F1
#
_entry.id   AF-A0A1M5UL16-F1
#
_cell.length_a   1.000
_cell.length_b   1.000
_cell.length_c   1.000
_cell.angle_alpha   90.00
_cell.angle_beta   90.00
_cell.angle_gamma   90.00
#
_symmetry.space_group_name_H-M   'P 1'
#
loop_
_entity.id
_entity.type
_entity.pdbx_description
1 polymer ?
#
loop_
_entity_poly.entity_id
_entity_poly.type
_entity_poly.pdbx_seq_one_letter_code
_entity_poly.pdbx_strand_id
1 'polypeptide(L)'
;MDWQVLWRGRPYFTVFDSGSDFGALLAAWHADPQRPARLHLITLDAGPLPGFRRVPQADSAITMDLLCAPLDAALAQLDARLDAIVLHDMAGAGTHFARALARLASPGAILRASGLTQAQAHALAGAGFDCRVDGDVINAVFTSRKPPSPWARKPEPQRRALVLGAGLAGAAACERLSARGWQVTLIERHAQPATEASGNLAGISMPLLSRDDNIMTRLSRAAFLYALDYWPTLGQIKSARCGVIQLARDAQHARVQRAIAQAHAYPPAFARWMEAPEASALAGVAAPDGAWLFPQAGWMRPSSACAAMLDACGPNLVRHFGAGSVTLARRGDAWHAVDSECKSIAHAPVAIVANGAGARQLAQTAGLPLAAVRGQVTHLAEGGLPAIGQVLCREAYLTPAIDGIHSLGASYDDDAAPDLRADSQAENLTKIRSLLGIAKVGQGAPLLGRVGFRCVAPDRLPLVGALPDLAAAGRVERLREIERLPGLYGLLGYASRGLAWAPLAAELLASQLDGNPLPLEAELATALDPARFILRARRRPV
;
A
#
# COMPACT_ATOMS: atom_id res chain seq x y z
N MET A 1 4.10 33.58 -8.55
CA MET A 1 5.23 32.75 -9.04
C MET A 1 5.00 32.54 -10.52
N ASP A 2 6.03 32.74 -11.36
CA ASP A 2 5.94 32.41 -12.78
C ASP A 2 6.30 30.94 -12.97
N TRP A 3 5.27 30.08 -12.96
CA TRP A 3 5.45 28.62 -13.06
C TRP A 3 6.11 28.17 -14.35
N GLN A 4 5.86 28.87 -15.46
CA GLN A 4 6.35 28.51 -16.79
C GLN A 4 7.88 28.53 -16.82
N VAL A 5 8.50 29.54 -16.21
CA VAL A 5 9.96 29.65 -16.10
C VAL A 5 10.53 28.56 -15.19
N LEU A 6 9.82 28.22 -14.12
CA LEU A 6 10.33 27.34 -13.05
C LEU A 6 10.40 25.87 -13.46
N TRP A 7 9.39 25.38 -14.17
CA TRP A 7 9.32 23.97 -14.57
C TRP A 7 9.84 23.70 -15.98
N ARG A 8 10.30 24.73 -16.72
CA ARG A 8 10.75 24.59 -18.11
C ARG A 8 11.85 23.54 -18.22
N GLY A 9 11.65 22.56 -19.11
CA GLY A 9 12.61 21.48 -19.35
C GLY A 9 12.73 20.45 -18.22
N ARG A 10 11.87 20.52 -17.20
CA ARG A 10 11.80 19.52 -16.13
C ARG A 10 10.77 18.44 -16.50
N PRO A 11 11.10 17.14 -16.44
CA PRO A 11 10.13 16.07 -16.70
C PRO A 11 9.13 15.88 -15.54
N TYR A 12 9.54 16.21 -14.32
CA TYR A 12 8.75 16.13 -13.09
C TYR A 12 8.86 17.44 -12.32
N PHE A 13 7.79 17.83 -11.64
CA PHE A 13 7.79 19.00 -10.77
C PHE A 13 7.03 18.70 -9.48
N THR A 14 7.69 18.85 -8.33
CA THR A 14 7.12 18.57 -7.02
C THR A 14 6.93 19.85 -6.22
N VAL A 15 5.69 20.10 -5.80
CA VAL A 15 5.30 21.27 -5.01
C VAL A 15 4.85 20.83 -3.63
N PHE A 16 5.44 21.44 -2.60
CA PHE A 16 4.90 21.41 -1.25
C PHE A 16 4.19 22.72 -0.96
N ASP A 17 2.94 22.66 -0.55
CA ASP A 17 2.14 23.80 -0.12
C ASP A 17 1.67 23.57 1.33
N SER A 18 1.89 24.51 2.24
CA SER A 18 1.39 24.38 3.61
C SER A 18 -0.12 24.65 3.72
N GLY A 19 -0.76 25.11 2.65
CA GLY A 19 -2.19 25.25 2.47
C GLY A 19 -2.70 24.41 1.29
N SER A 20 -4.02 24.37 1.10
CA SER A 20 -4.69 23.41 0.23
C SER A 20 -5.25 23.97 -1.09
N ASP A 21 -4.92 25.21 -1.47
CA ASP A 21 -5.41 25.81 -2.72
C ASP A 21 -4.41 25.64 -3.87
N PHE A 22 -4.70 24.67 -4.74
CA PHE A 22 -3.93 24.40 -5.95
C PHE A 22 -4.57 24.93 -7.24
N GLY A 23 -5.71 25.64 -7.17
CA GLY A 23 -6.50 25.99 -8.35
C GLY A 23 -5.71 26.78 -9.39
N ALA A 24 -4.99 27.81 -8.93
CA ALA A 24 -4.15 28.64 -9.80
C ALA A 24 -2.95 27.88 -10.38
N LEU A 25 -2.31 27.00 -9.58
CA LEU A 25 -1.19 26.17 -10.03
C LEU A 25 -1.62 25.16 -11.09
N LEU A 26 -2.74 24.46 -10.86
CA LEU A 26 -3.30 23.50 -11.80
C LEU A 26 -3.75 24.16 -13.09
N ALA A 27 -4.41 25.32 -13.01
CA ALA A 27 -4.79 26.10 -14.19
C ALA A 27 -3.56 26.53 -15.01
N ALA A 28 -2.50 27.01 -14.35
CA ALA A 28 -1.25 27.35 -15.01
C ALA A 28 -0.59 26.12 -15.67
N TRP A 29 -0.63 24.97 -15.00
CA TRP A 29 -0.06 23.72 -15.52
C TRP A 29 -0.83 23.26 -16.75
N HIS A 30 -2.16 23.19 -16.71
CA HIS A 30 -2.95 22.80 -17.86
C HIS A 30 -2.83 23.75 -19.06
N ALA A 31 -2.61 25.05 -18.82
CA ALA A 31 -2.47 26.06 -19.87
C ALA A 31 -1.08 26.06 -20.54
N ASP A 32 -0.04 25.54 -19.90
CA ASP A 32 1.32 25.58 -20.44
C ASP A 32 1.63 24.37 -21.34
N PRO A 33 1.93 24.57 -22.64
CA PRO A 33 2.34 23.49 -23.54
C PRO A 33 3.75 22.94 -23.24
N GLN A 34 4.58 23.67 -22.49
CA GLN A 34 5.93 23.26 -22.05
C GLN A 34 5.95 22.75 -20.60
N ARG A 35 4.77 22.44 -20.04
CA ARG A 35 4.63 21.91 -18.68
C ARG A 35 5.41 20.60 -18.49
N PRO A 36 5.80 20.29 -17.24
CA PRO A 36 6.38 19.00 -16.91
C PRO A 36 5.38 17.89 -17.19
N ALA A 37 5.87 16.75 -17.66
CA ALA A 37 5.03 15.59 -17.95
C ALA A 37 4.29 15.08 -16.71
N ARG A 38 4.83 15.34 -15.51
CA ARG A 38 4.15 15.03 -14.24
C ARG A 38 4.27 16.15 -13.22
N LEU A 39 3.17 16.36 -12.50
CA LEU A 39 3.06 17.31 -11.41
C LEU A 39 2.72 16.55 -10.12
N HIS A 40 3.52 16.76 -9.08
CA HIS A 40 3.29 16.17 -7.76
C HIS A 40 2.98 17.27 -6.76
N LEU A 41 1.79 17.21 -6.16
CA LEU A 41 1.29 18.17 -5.20
C LEU A 41 1.26 17.52 -3.82
N ILE A 42 1.83 18.22 -2.84
CA ILE A 42 1.89 17.78 -1.45
C ILE A 42 1.34 18.91 -0.59
N THR A 43 0.29 18.65 0.18
CA THR A 43 -0.30 19.65 1.07
C THR A 43 -0.44 19.15 2.49
N LEU A 44 -0.35 20.07 3.46
CA LEU A 44 -0.94 19.81 4.76
C LEU A 44 -2.47 19.72 4.65
N ASP A 45 -3.07 18.82 5.42
CA ASP A 45 -4.53 18.70 5.49
C ASP A 45 -4.98 18.67 6.95
N ALA A 46 -6.10 19.34 7.23
CA ALA A 46 -6.74 19.33 8.55
C ALA A 46 -7.79 18.21 8.66
N GLY A 47 -7.73 17.23 7.76
CA GLY A 47 -8.62 16.09 7.70
C GLY A 47 -8.66 15.31 9.03
N PRO A 48 -9.79 14.64 9.32
CA PRO A 48 -10.03 14.04 10.63
C PRO A 48 -9.26 12.74 10.89
N LEU A 49 -8.47 12.25 9.92
CA LEU A 49 -7.68 11.03 10.04
C LEU A 49 -6.19 11.37 9.90
N PRO A 50 -5.34 10.97 10.87
CA PRO A 50 -3.93 11.33 10.84
C PRO A 50 -3.11 10.46 9.89
N GLY A 51 -1.94 10.99 9.50
CA GLY A 51 -0.96 10.31 8.65
C GLY A 51 -0.98 10.82 7.21
N PHE A 52 -0.27 10.12 6.33
CA PHE A 52 -0.18 10.50 4.92
C PHE A 52 -1.24 9.76 4.09
N ARG A 53 -1.85 10.48 3.15
CA ARG A 53 -2.81 9.91 2.19
C ARG A 53 -2.47 10.38 0.79
N ARG A 54 -2.06 9.45 -0.07
CA ARG A 54 -2.08 9.67 -1.51
C ARG A 54 -3.50 9.54 -2.04
N VAL A 55 -3.93 10.50 -2.86
CA VAL A 55 -5.25 10.52 -3.50
C VAL A 55 -5.08 10.25 -5.00
N PRO A 56 -5.55 9.10 -5.52
CA PRO A 56 -5.64 8.85 -6.96
C PRO A 56 -6.33 10.00 -7.70
N GLN A 57 -5.71 10.47 -8.78
CA GLN A 57 -6.21 11.58 -9.60
C GLN A 57 -6.82 11.04 -10.91
N ALA A 58 -7.77 11.77 -11.47
CA ALA A 58 -8.33 11.45 -12.79
C ALA A 58 -7.28 11.62 -13.89
N ASP A 59 -6.45 12.66 -13.80
CA ASP A 59 -5.28 12.84 -14.66
C ASP A 59 -4.07 12.12 -14.04
N SER A 60 -3.62 11.04 -14.69
CA SER A 60 -2.46 10.24 -14.27
C SER A 60 -1.11 10.98 -14.28
N ALA A 61 -1.07 12.17 -14.89
CA ALA A 61 0.07 13.08 -14.82
C ALA A 61 0.15 13.83 -13.48
N ILE A 62 -0.96 13.88 -12.71
CA ILE A 62 -1.03 14.59 -11.44
C ILE A 62 -1.01 13.56 -10.30
N THR A 63 -0.21 13.82 -9.27
CA THR A 63 -0.23 13.09 -8.00
C THR A 63 -0.51 14.05 -6.86
N MET A 64 -1.36 13.67 -5.91
CA MET A 64 -1.72 14.48 -4.75
C MET A 64 -1.50 13.70 -3.46
N ASP A 65 -0.71 14.27 -2.54
CA ASP A 65 -0.49 13.75 -1.19
C ASP A 65 -1.02 14.74 -0.15
N LEU A 66 -1.90 14.25 0.72
CA LEU A 66 -2.43 14.97 1.86
C LEU A 66 -1.71 14.52 3.13
N LEU A 67 -1.12 15.47 3.86
CA LEU A 67 -0.37 15.20 5.09
C LEU A 67 -1.17 15.69 6.30
N CYS A 68 -1.86 14.78 6.97
CA CYS A 68 -2.62 15.08 8.18
C CYS A 68 -1.72 14.95 9.42
N ALA A 69 -0.85 15.94 9.64
CA ALA A 69 0.03 16.04 10.80
C ALA A 69 0.51 17.49 10.99
N PRO A 70 0.96 17.88 12.20
CA PRO A 70 1.65 19.16 12.39
C PRO A 70 2.84 19.31 11.44
N LEU A 71 3.09 20.53 10.94
CA LEU A 71 4.08 20.81 9.90
C LEU A 71 5.44 20.12 10.13
N ASP A 72 6.04 20.31 11.32
CA ASP A 72 7.36 19.74 11.61
C ASP A 72 7.35 18.20 11.60
N ALA A 73 6.27 17.58 12.11
CA ALA A 73 6.11 16.13 12.10
C ALA A 73 5.90 15.59 10.67
N ALA A 74 5.10 16.29 9.86
CA ALA A 74 4.89 15.97 8.45
C ALA A 74 6.22 16.07 7.67
N LEU A 75 6.93 17.19 7.77
CA LEU A 75 8.21 17.38 7.09
C LEU A 75 9.30 16.42 7.58
N ALA A 76 9.26 15.95 8.84
CA ALA A 76 10.20 14.94 9.33
C ALA A 76 9.97 13.56 8.70
N GLN A 77 8.72 13.21 8.41
CA GLN A 77 8.33 11.93 7.82
C GLN A 77 8.28 11.95 6.29
N LEU A 78 8.31 13.13 5.66
CA LEU A 78 8.30 13.28 4.22
C LEU A 78 9.61 12.79 3.59
N ASP A 79 9.49 11.91 2.60
CA ASP A 79 10.55 11.53 1.68
C ASP A 79 10.18 12.07 0.28
N ALA A 80 10.81 13.17 -0.10
CA ALA A 80 10.56 13.89 -1.33
C ALA A 80 11.81 14.68 -1.78
N ARG A 81 11.75 15.17 -3.02
CA ARG A 81 12.61 16.23 -3.55
C ARG A 81 11.72 17.35 -4.07
N LEU A 82 11.74 18.49 -3.40
CA LEU A 82 10.82 19.61 -3.67
C LEU A 82 11.45 20.58 -4.66
N ASP A 83 10.70 20.93 -5.70
CA ASP A 83 11.09 21.95 -6.68
C ASP A 83 10.52 23.33 -6.32
N ALA A 84 9.35 23.35 -5.68
CA ALA A 84 8.73 24.55 -5.16
C ALA A 84 8.11 24.33 -3.78
N ILE A 85 8.17 25.36 -2.95
CA ILE A 85 7.67 25.38 -1.59
C ILE A 85 6.83 26.65 -1.41
N VAL A 86 5.59 26.48 -0.96
CA VAL A 86 4.70 27.59 -0.61
C VAL A 86 4.34 27.47 0.86
N LEU A 87 4.61 28.52 1.63
CA LEU A 87 4.29 28.59 3.05
C LEU A 87 3.30 29.73 3.30
N HIS A 88 2.19 29.42 3.97
CA HIS A 88 1.13 30.36 4.30
C HIS A 88 1.04 30.52 5.82
N ASP A 89 0.94 31.76 6.27
CA ASP A 89 0.71 32.16 7.66
C ASP A 89 1.50 31.34 8.70
N MET A 90 2.82 31.53 8.68
CA MET A 90 3.74 30.77 9.51
C MET A 90 3.87 31.29 10.94
N ALA A 91 3.08 32.28 11.35
CA ALA A 91 3.26 32.98 12.63
C ALA A 91 3.21 32.04 13.85
N GLY A 92 2.38 30.99 13.79
CA GLY A 92 2.25 29.99 14.85
C GLY A 92 3.28 28.86 14.85
N ALA A 93 4.13 28.77 13.82
CA ALA A 93 5.11 27.69 13.68
C ALA A 93 6.43 27.98 14.42
N GLY A 94 7.15 26.92 14.83
CA GLY A 94 8.53 27.05 15.30
C GLY A 94 9.51 27.39 14.18
N THR A 95 10.82 27.21 14.40
CA THR A 95 11.86 27.41 13.36
C THR A 95 12.38 26.09 12.77
N HIS A 96 11.98 24.94 13.32
CA HIS A 96 12.51 23.64 12.96
C HIS A 96 12.22 23.24 11.51
N PHE A 97 11.09 23.71 10.95
CA PHE A 97 10.70 23.45 9.57
C PHE A 97 11.79 23.87 8.56
N ALA A 98 12.55 24.93 8.83
CA ALA A 98 13.56 25.45 7.90
C ALA A 98 14.62 24.39 7.56
N ARG A 99 15.08 23.63 8.56
CA ARG A 99 16.07 22.56 8.36
C ARG A 99 15.47 21.36 7.65
N ALA A 100 14.21 21.04 7.96
CA ALA A 100 13.49 19.97 7.30
C ALA A 100 13.25 20.27 5.82
N LEU A 101 12.86 21.51 5.48
CA LEU A 101 12.72 21.97 4.10
C LEU A 101 14.05 21.95 3.35
N ALA A 102 15.15 22.40 3.95
CA ALA A 102 16.48 22.33 3.32
C ALA A 102 16.92 20.88 3.01
N ARG A 103 16.48 19.89 3.81
CA ARG A 103 16.71 18.45 3.52
C ARG A 103 15.91 17.97 2.32
N LEU A 104 14.74 18.55 2.10
CA LEU A 104 13.78 18.14 1.07
C LEU A 104 13.94 18.91 -0.25
N ALA A 105 14.46 20.14 -0.20
CA ALA A 105 14.62 21.00 -1.35
C ALA A 105 15.66 20.48 -2.35
N SER A 106 15.28 20.44 -3.64
CA SER A 106 16.22 20.28 -4.74
C SER A 106 17.12 21.52 -4.84
N PRO A 107 18.39 21.41 -5.29
CA PRO A 107 19.18 22.59 -5.63
C PRO A 107 18.44 23.49 -6.61
N GLY A 108 18.33 24.79 -6.29
CA GLY A 108 17.54 25.75 -7.06
C GLY A 108 16.03 25.68 -6.84
N ALA A 109 15.56 24.89 -5.85
CA ALA A 109 14.16 24.92 -5.45
C ALA A 109 13.78 26.31 -4.97
N ILE A 110 12.57 26.74 -5.32
CA ILE A 110 12.06 28.04 -4.91
C ILE A 110 11.19 27.91 -3.66
N LEU A 111 11.19 28.94 -2.84
CA LEU A 111 10.33 29.08 -1.69
C LEU A 111 9.64 30.44 -1.73
N ARG A 112 8.33 30.44 -1.54
CA ARG A 112 7.54 31.66 -1.31
C ARG A 112 6.82 31.50 0.01
N ALA A 113 6.97 32.46 0.90
CA ALA A 113 6.40 32.41 2.24
C ALA A 113 5.76 33.73 2.64
N SER A 114 4.60 33.67 3.30
CA SER A 114 3.94 34.80 3.94
C SER A 114 3.85 34.58 5.47
N GLY A 115 3.74 35.68 6.22
CA GLY A 115 3.54 35.60 7.68
C GLY A 115 4.72 35.02 8.46
N LEU A 116 5.95 35.16 7.94
CA LEU A 116 7.15 34.72 8.65
C LEU A 116 7.60 35.76 9.69
N THR A 117 8.01 35.28 10.87
CA THR A 117 8.74 36.09 11.85
C THR A 117 10.19 36.28 11.42
N GLN A 118 10.87 37.30 11.95
CA GLN A 118 12.30 37.53 11.70
C GLN A 118 13.16 36.31 12.07
N ALA A 119 12.83 35.62 13.17
CA ALA A 119 13.53 34.42 13.61
C ALA A 119 13.39 33.27 12.60
N GLN A 120 12.21 33.09 11.99
CA GLN A 120 11.98 32.07 10.97
C GLN A 120 12.69 32.42 9.64
N ALA A 121 12.68 33.69 9.24
CA ALA A 121 13.43 34.16 8.07
C ALA A 121 14.94 33.91 8.25
N HIS A 122 15.50 34.23 9.42
CA HIS A 122 16.89 33.92 9.75
C HIS A 122 17.16 32.40 9.77
N ALA A 123 16.22 31.58 10.25
CA ALA A 123 16.36 30.13 10.22
C ALA A 123 16.42 29.57 8.79
N LEU A 124 15.58 30.09 7.87
CA LEU A 124 15.62 29.73 6.44
C LEU A 124 16.95 30.14 5.80
N ALA A 125 17.41 31.37 6.04
CA ALA A 125 18.72 31.83 5.57
C ALA A 125 19.86 30.94 6.12
N GLY A 126 19.81 30.62 7.41
CA GLY A 126 20.75 29.70 8.08
C GLY A 126 20.74 28.29 7.46
N ALA A 127 19.59 27.83 6.98
CA ALA A 127 19.41 26.52 6.35
C ALA A 127 19.84 26.46 4.87
N GLY A 128 20.18 27.59 4.24
CA GLY A 128 20.70 27.65 2.86
C GLY A 128 19.75 28.26 1.84
N PHE A 129 18.65 28.88 2.27
CA PHE A 129 17.78 29.65 1.39
C PHE A 129 18.31 31.07 1.22
N ASP A 130 18.54 31.50 -0.02
CA ASP A 130 18.87 32.90 -0.33
C ASP A 130 17.57 33.71 -0.35
N CYS A 131 17.25 34.34 0.79
CA CYS A 131 15.98 35.03 1.02
C CYS A 131 16.00 36.49 0.54
N ARG A 132 14.96 36.89 -0.17
CA ARG A 132 14.67 38.27 -0.60
C ARG A 132 13.28 38.66 -0.10
N VAL A 133 13.20 39.81 0.55
CA VAL A 133 11.94 40.38 1.05
C VAL A 133 11.29 41.20 -0.06
N ASP A 134 10.02 40.95 -0.31
CA ASP A 134 9.17 41.65 -1.28
C ASP A 134 7.83 41.96 -0.61
N GLY A 135 7.75 43.14 0.04
CA GLY A 135 6.64 43.47 0.94
C GLY A 135 6.56 42.50 2.12
N ASP A 136 5.35 41.97 2.37
CA ASP A 136 5.10 40.97 3.43
C ASP A 136 5.43 39.52 3.00
N VAL A 137 5.98 39.34 1.80
CA VAL A 137 6.32 38.03 1.25
C VAL A 137 7.83 37.87 1.18
N ILE A 138 8.30 36.69 1.60
CA ILE A 138 9.69 36.26 1.40
C ILE A 138 9.72 35.32 0.20
N ASN A 139 10.54 35.68 -0.79
CA ASN A 139 10.90 34.78 -1.89
C ASN A 139 12.33 34.29 -1.64
N ALA A 140 12.59 33.00 -1.81
CA ALA A 140 13.92 32.45 -1.62
C ALA A 140 14.25 31.36 -2.63
N VAL A 141 15.55 31.17 -2.87
CA VAL A 141 16.08 30.08 -3.70
C VAL A 141 17.00 29.22 -2.84
N PHE A 142 16.81 27.90 -2.89
CA PHE A 142 17.66 26.99 -2.15
C PHE A 142 19.03 26.86 -2.83
N THR A 143 20.07 27.34 -2.13
CA THR A 143 21.46 27.25 -2.56
C THR A 143 22.13 26.15 -1.73
N SER A 144 22.25 24.95 -2.31
CA SER A 144 22.93 23.85 -1.62
C SER A 144 24.36 24.27 -1.29
N ARG A 145 24.67 24.38 0.01
CA ARG A 145 26.04 24.62 0.50
C ARG A 145 26.94 23.39 0.40
N LYS A 146 26.37 22.24 0.03
CA LYS A 146 27.12 21.01 -0.26
C LYS A 146 27.31 20.89 -1.77
N PRO A 147 28.53 20.58 -2.26
CA PRO A 147 28.73 20.33 -3.68
C PRO A 147 27.80 19.19 -4.13
N PRO A 148 27.19 19.29 -5.34
CA PRO A 148 26.39 18.21 -5.87
C PRO A 148 27.26 16.95 -5.91
N SER A 149 26.80 15.87 -5.30
CA SER A 149 27.51 14.59 -5.39
C SER A 149 27.60 14.21 -6.88
N PRO A 150 28.78 13.80 -7.39
CA PRO A 150 28.92 13.30 -8.76
C PRO A 150 28.00 12.10 -9.05
N TRP A 151 27.49 11.46 -8.00
CA TRP A 151 26.55 10.34 -8.01
C TRP A 151 25.07 10.76 -7.85
N ALA A 152 24.77 12.06 -7.79
CA ALA A 152 23.44 12.57 -7.43
C ALA A 152 22.38 12.38 -8.52
N ARG A 153 22.78 12.33 -9.79
CA ARG A 153 21.86 12.08 -10.90
C ARG A 153 21.96 10.62 -11.30
N LYS A 154 21.11 9.77 -10.71
CA LYS A 154 20.92 8.42 -11.24
C LYS A 154 20.46 8.55 -12.70
N PRO A 155 20.98 7.73 -13.62
CA PRO A 155 20.44 7.69 -14.97
C PRO A 155 18.94 7.42 -14.89
N GLU A 156 18.18 8.03 -15.80
CA GLU A 156 16.76 7.71 -15.97
C GLU A 156 16.61 6.18 -16.07
N PRO A 157 15.78 5.55 -15.23
CA PRO A 157 15.62 4.12 -15.28
C PRO A 157 15.12 3.72 -16.67
N GLN A 158 15.70 2.67 -17.24
CA GLN A 158 15.07 2.01 -18.37
C GLN A 158 13.71 1.50 -17.89
N ARG A 159 12.61 2.14 -18.32
CA ARG A 159 11.23 1.88 -17.89
C ARG A 159 10.70 0.55 -18.45
N ARG A 160 11.41 -0.55 -18.19
CA ARG A 160 11.11 -1.92 -18.58
C ARG A 160 11.20 -2.81 -17.35
N ALA A 161 10.12 -3.53 -17.05
CA ALA A 161 10.04 -4.40 -15.89
C ALA A 161 9.54 -5.80 -16.24
N LEU A 162 10.11 -6.80 -15.57
CA LEU A 162 9.64 -8.17 -15.53
C LEU A 162 8.90 -8.39 -14.20
N VAL A 163 7.67 -8.87 -14.22
CA VAL A 163 6.88 -9.18 -13.02
C VAL A 163 6.62 -10.67 -12.96
N LEU A 164 6.95 -11.31 -11.84
CA LEU A 164 6.68 -12.73 -11.61
C LEU A 164 5.45 -12.91 -10.73
N GLY A 165 4.42 -13.56 -11.27
CA GLY A 165 3.16 -13.88 -10.60
C GLY A 165 2.04 -12.89 -10.92
N ALA A 166 0.88 -13.39 -11.32
CA ALA A 166 -0.33 -12.65 -11.67
C ALA A 166 -1.43 -12.74 -10.60
N GLY A 167 -1.02 -12.82 -9.33
CA GLY A 167 -1.90 -12.55 -8.18
C GLY A 167 -2.07 -11.05 -7.93
N LEU A 168 -2.74 -10.69 -6.84
CA LEU A 168 -3.01 -9.28 -6.49
C LEU A 168 -1.76 -8.39 -6.52
N ALA A 169 -0.64 -8.88 -5.97
CA ALA A 169 0.61 -8.13 -5.89
C ALA A 169 1.18 -7.81 -7.29
N GLY A 170 1.30 -8.80 -8.16
CA GLY A 170 1.88 -8.61 -9.49
C GLY A 170 0.95 -7.89 -10.44
N ALA A 171 -0.37 -8.13 -10.36
CA ALA A 171 -1.35 -7.37 -11.14
C ALA A 171 -1.34 -5.88 -10.76
N ALA A 172 -1.28 -5.54 -9.47
CA ALA A 172 -1.12 -4.15 -9.03
C ALA A 172 0.21 -3.53 -9.47
N ALA A 173 1.31 -4.30 -9.45
CA ALA A 173 2.60 -3.84 -9.95
C ALA A 173 2.56 -3.51 -11.45
N CYS A 174 1.99 -4.41 -12.26
CA CYS A 174 1.83 -4.20 -13.69
C CYS A 174 1.06 -2.92 -13.96
N GLU A 175 -0.05 -2.74 -13.26
CA GLU A 175 -0.95 -1.60 -13.45
C GLU A 175 -0.28 -0.28 -13.02
N ARG A 176 0.25 -0.20 -11.79
CA ARG A 176 0.89 1.02 -11.29
C ARG A 176 2.13 1.41 -12.08
N LEU A 177 2.86 0.46 -12.68
CA LEU A 177 3.99 0.75 -13.58
C LEU A 177 3.52 1.18 -14.98
N SER A 178 2.53 0.49 -15.55
CA SER A 178 1.97 0.82 -16.87
C SER A 178 1.34 2.21 -16.88
N ALA A 179 0.65 2.60 -15.80
CA ALA A 179 0.12 3.95 -15.58
C ALA A 179 1.20 5.04 -15.50
N ARG A 180 2.48 4.65 -15.46
CA ARG A 180 3.66 5.53 -15.43
C ARG A 180 4.54 5.36 -16.66
N GLY A 181 3.99 4.78 -17.73
CA GLY A 181 4.66 4.59 -19.01
C GLY A 181 5.72 3.48 -19.02
N TRP A 182 5.73 2.58 -18.03
CA TRP A 182 6.63 1.43 -18.07
C TRP A 182 6.11 0.36 -19.03
N GLN A 183 7.03 -0.27 -19.76
CA GLN A 183 6.77 -1.52 -20.48
C GLN A 183 6.94 -2.69 -19.51
N VAL A 184 5.90 -3.48 -19.32
CA VAL A 184 5.86 -4.57 -18.34
C VAL A 184 5.68 -5.90 -19.04
N THR A 185 6.52 -6.88 -18.70
CA THR A 185 6.31 -8.28 -19.07
C THR A 185 5.93 -9.07 -17.82
N LEU A 186 4.74 -9.65 -17.80
CA LEU A 186 4.22 -10.46 -16.71
C LEU A 186 4.37 -11.93 -17.02
N ILE A 187 4.96 -12.69 -16.10
CA ILE A 187 5.10 -14.15 -16.18
C ILE A 187 4.21 -14.80 -15.11
N GLU A 188 3.29 -15.66 -15.53
CA GLU A 188 2.41 -16.45 -14.66
C GLU A 188 2.52 -17.92 -15.03
N ARG A 189 2.68 -18.78 -14.00
CA ARG A 189 2.83 -20.22 -14.20
C ARG A 189 1.54 -20.87 -14.69
N HIS A 190 0.40 -20.33 -14.29
CA HIS A 190 -0.93 -20.85 -14.62
C HIS A 190 -1.48 -20.22 -15.90
N ALA A 191 -2.45 -20.88 -16.53
CA ALA A 191 -3.08 -20.38 -17.76
C ALA A 191 -3.91 -19.09 -17.56
N GLN A 192 -4.22 -18.75 -16.31
CA GLN A 192 -5.03 -17.59 -15.94
C GLN A 192 -4.43 -16.91 -14.69
N PRO A 193 -4.67 -15.59 -14.50
CA PRO A 193 -4.26 -14.89 -13.29
C PRO A 193 -5.09 -15.33 -12.08
N ALA A 194 -4.59 -15.00 -10.88
CA ALA A 194 -5.31 -15.17 -9.62
C ALA A 194 -5.81 -16.60 -9.32
N THR A 195 -5.08 -17.63 -9.76
CA THR A 195 -5.45 -19.05 -9.56
C THR A 195 -4.93 -19.66 -8.27
N GLU A 196 -4.24 -18.90 -7.42
CA GLU A 196 -3.72 -19.36 -6.12
C GLU A 196 -4.36 -18.60 -4.94
N ALA A 197 -3.58 -17.98 -4.04
CA ALA A 197 -4.10 -17.27 -2.87
C ALA A 197 -5.10 -16.15 -3.22
N SER A 198 -4.98 -15.55 -4.40
CA SER A 198 -5.90 -14.54 -4.93
C SER A 198 -7.16 -15.12 -5.61
N GLY A 199 -7.38 -16.44 -5.55
CA GLY A 199 -8.48 -17.10 -6.25
C GLY A 199 -9.77 -17.30 -5.45
N ASN A 200 -9.89 -16.72 -4.26
CA ASN A 200 -11.12 -16.81 -3.46
C ASN A 200 -12.30 -16.16 -4.20
N LEU A 201 -13.52 -16.63 -3.93
CA LEU A 201 -14.73 -16.03 -4.51
C LEU A 201 -15.02 -14.63 -3.95
N ALA A 202 -14.64 -14.40 -2.68
CA ALA A 202 -14.71 -13.12 -2.02
C ALA A 202 -13.55 -12.97 -1.01
N GLY A 203 -12.93 -11.78 -1.00
CA GLY A 203 -12.01 -11.36 0.05
C GLY A 203 -12.52 -10.09 0.70
N ILE A 204 -12.19 -9.91 1.99
CA ILE A 204 -12.65 -8.77 2.79
C ILE A 204 -11.57 -7.68 2.79
N SER A 205 -11.98 -6.43 2.61
CA SER A 205 -11.13 -5.25 2.78
C SER A 205 -11.70 -4.36 3.86
N MET A 206 -10.95 -4.18 4.95
CA MET A 206 -11.31 -3.34 6.10
C MET A 206 -10.03 -2.85 6.80
N PRO A 207 -10.06 -1.71 7.49
CA PRO A 207 -8.92 -1.23 8.26
C PRO A 207 -8.72 -2.04 9.54
N LEU A 208 -7.55 -1.90 10.15
CA LEU A 208 -7.25 -2.33 11.50
C LEU A 208 -7.17 -1.11 12.42
N LEU A 209 -7.66 -1.26 13.64
CA LEU A 209 -7.62 -0.24 14.67
C LEU A 209 -6.84 -0.75 15.89
N SER A 210 -6.06 0.13 16.51
CA SER A 210 -5.40 -0.12 17.78
C SER A 210 -5.36 1.15 18.61
N ARG A 211 -5.25 1.02 19.93
CA ARG A 211 -5.29 2.17 20.84
C ARG A 211 -4.06 3.08 20.69
N ASP A 212 -2.90 2.49 20.40
CA ASP A 212 -1.61 3.15 20.29
C ASP A 212 -1.28 3.69 18.89
N ASP A 213 -2.20 3.55 17.93
CA ASP A 213 -1.99 3.89 16.52
C ASP A 213 -0.64 3.38 15.97
N ASN A 214 -0.32 2.12 16.28
CA ASN A 214 0.96 1.52 15.89
C ASN A 214 1.12 1.41 14.36
N ILE A 215 2.32 1.00 13.93
CA ILE A 215 2.71 0.84 12.51
C ILE A 215 1.66 0.09 11.68
N MET A 216 1.10 -1.01 12.20
CA MET A 216 0.09 -1.79 11.48
C MET A 216 -1.22 -1.01 11.29
N THR A 217 -1.67 -0.30 12.32
CA THR A 217 -2.88 0.54 12.25
C THR A 217 -2.70 1.70 11.27
N ARG A 218 -1.58 2.43 11.35
CA ARG A 218 -1.25 3.53 10.43
C ARG A 218 -1.18 3.05 8.98
N LEU A 219 -0.45 1.96 8.72
CA LEU A 219 -0.37 1.34 7.40
C LEU A 219 -1.75 0.88 6.90
N SER A 220 -2.51 0.19 7.75
CA SER A 220 -3.82 -0.32 7.36
C SER A 220 -4.80 0.80 7.05
N ARG A 221 -4.73 1.93 7.76
CA ARG A 221 -5.51 3.14 7.47
C ARG A 221 -5.12 3.73 6.11
N ALA A 222 -3.83 3.99 5.88
CA ALA A 222 -3.35 4.53 4.62
C ALA A 222 -3.71 3.62 3.42
N ALA A 223 -3.50 2.31 3.56
CA ALA A 223 -3.81 1.33 2.52
C ALA A 223 -5.30 1.23 2.22
N PHE A 224 -6.14 1.24 3.26
CA PHE A 224 -7.59 1.20 3.09
C PHE A 224 -8.12 2.46 2.42
N LEU A 225 -7.68 3.65 2.85
CA LEU A 225 -8.10 4.92 2.25
C LEU A 225 -7.65 5.02 0.78
N TYR A 226 -6.39 4.67 0.48
CA TYR A 226 -5.90 4.62 -0.91
C TYR A 226 -6.74 3.65 -1.76
N ALA A 227 -7.03 2.46 -1.22
CA ALA A 227 -7.84 1.46 -1.91
C ALA A 227 -9.28 1.95 -2.21
N LEU A 228 -9.90 2.70 -1.29
CA LEU A 228 -11.24 3.27 -1.51
C LEU A 228 -11.28 4.22 -2.71
N ASP A 229 -10.22 5.00 -2.92
CA ASP A 229 -10.16 5.91 -4.06
C ASP A 229 -9.65 5.22 -5.33
N TYR A 230 -8.81 4.21 -5.17
CA TYR A 230 -8.16 3.49 -6.28
C TYR A 230 -9.10 2.56 -7.03
N TRP A 231 -9.85 1.68 -6.32
CA TRP A 231 -10.66 0.66 -7.00
C TRP A 231 -11.68 1.23 -8.01
N PRO A 232 -12.36 2.36 -7.72
CA PRO A 232 -13.26 3.00 -8.70
C PRO A 232 -12.58 3.53 -9.96
N THR A 233 -11.26 3.72 -9.96
CA THR A 233 -10.51 4.17 -11.15
C THR A 233 -10.30 3.06 -12.18
N LEU A 234 -10.50 1.80 -11.78
CA LEU A 234 -10.37 0.65 -12.66
C LEU A 234 -11.71 0.29 -13.32
N GLY A 235 -11.66 -0.65 -14.26
CA GLY A 235 -12.86 -1.21 -14.89
C GLY A 235 -13.78 -1.96 -13.89
N GLN A 236 -14.75 -2.69 -14.43
CA GLN A 236 -15.73 -3.40 -13.59
C GLN A 236 -15.07 -4.45 -12.69
N ILE A 237 -15.14 -4.23 -11.38
CA ILE A 237 -14.70 -5.19 -10.36
C ILE A 237 -15.91 -5.70 -9.62
N LYS A 238 -16.02 -7.02 -9.51
CA LYS A 238 -17.09 -7.64 -8.75
C LYS A 238 -16.85 -7.44 -7.25
N SER A 239 -17.58 -6.51 -6.66
CA SER A 239 -17.41 -6.09 -5.27
C SER A 239 -18.67 -5.42 -4.73
N ALA A 240 -18.73 -5.25 -3.41
CA ALA A 240 -19.69 -4.36 -2.77
C ALA A 240 -19.09 -3.71 -1.53
N ARG A 241 -19.31 -2.41 -1.37
CA ARG A 241 -19.07 -1.67 -0.11
C ARG A 241 -20.29 -1.80 0.79
N CYS A 242 -20.63 -3.04 1.14
CA CYS A 242 -21.82 -3.32 1.93
C CYS A 242 -21.66 -3.04 3.43
N GLY A 243 -20.47 -2.64 3.87
CA GLY A 243 -20.09 -2.52 5.27
C GLY A 243 -19.53 -3.84 5.82
N VAL A 244 -18.64 -3.70 6.80
CA VAL A 244 -18.15 -4.83 7.61
C VAL A 244 -18.49 -4.58 9.07
N ILE A 245 -19.13 -5.57 9.70
CA ILE A 245 -19.40 -5.58 11.14
C ILE A 245 -18.41 -6.54 11.78
N GLN A 246 -17.50 -5.99 12.58
CA GLN A 246 -16.54 -6.77 13.37
C GLN A 246 -17.03 -6.90 14.81
N LEU A 247 -17.62 -8.04 15.12
CA LEU A 247 -18.15 -8.36 16.44
C LEU A 247 -17.02 -8.45 17.48
N ALA A 248 -17.30 -7.97 18.69
CA ALA A 248 -16.45 -8.30 19.83
C ALA A 248 -16.39 -9.82 20.04
N ARG A 249 -15.26 -10.28 20.61
CA ARG A 249 -15.07 -11.71 20.89
C ARG A 249 -15.75 -12.09 22.20
N ASP A 250 -15.65 -11.19 23.16
CA ASP A 250 -16.12 -11.30 24.53
C ASP A 250 -16.13 -9.90 25.16
N ALA A 251 -16.63 -9.80 26.39
CA ALA A 251 -16.70 -8.56 27.17
C ALA A 251 -15.33 -7.91 27.40
N GLN A 252 -14.25 -8.70 27.54
CA GLN A 252 -12.89 -8.16 27.74
C GLN A 252 -12.40 -7.50 26.45
N HIS A 253 -12.60 -8.14 25.30
CA HIS A 253 -12.28 -7.57 24.00
C HIS A 253 -13.09 -6.30 23.75
N ALA A 254 -14.38 -6.29 24.08
CA ALA A 254 -15.23 -5.10 23.94
C ALA A 254 -14.75 -3.91 24.77
N ARG A 255 -14.25 -4.12 26.00
CA ARG A 255 -13.65 -3.04 26.80
C ARG A 255 -12.46 -2.39 26.08
N VAL A 256 -11.60 -3.21 25.45
CA VAL A 256 -10.47 -2.70 24.65
C VAL A 256 -10.98 -1.91 23.44
N GLN A 257 -11.99 -2.43 22.72
CA GLN A 257 -12.53 -1.76 21.53
C GLN A 257 -13.23 -0.43 21.86
N ARG A 258 -13.98 -0.36 22.96
CA ARG A 258 -14.55 0.91 23.47
C ARG A 258 -13.47 1.94 23.77
N ALA A 259 -12.39 1.53 24.43
CA ALA A 259 -11.27 2.42 24.74
C ALA A 259 -10.58 2.94 23.46
N ILE A 260 -10.50 2.13 22.40
CA ILE A 260 -10.02 2.58 21.08
C ILE A 260 -10.96 3.63 20.50
N ALA A 261 -12.27 3.40 20.52
CA ALA A 261 -13.26 4.34 20.02
C ALA A 261 -13.22 5.70 20.73
N GLN A 262 -13.08 5.67 22.06
CA GLN A 262 -12.97 6.86 22.90
C GLN A 262 -11.66 7.64 22.67
N ALA A 263 -10.55 6.95 22.40
CA ALA A 263 -9.25 7.58 22.26
C ALA A 263 -9.05 8.32 20.93
N HIS A 264 -9.65 7.84 19.84
CA HIS A 264 -9.34 8.32 18.47
C HIS A 264 -10.42 9.14 17.80
N ALA A 265 -11.66 9.16 18.33
CA ALA A 265 -12.78 9.93 17.78
C ALA A 265 -12.92 9.82 16.24
N TYR A 266 -12.82 8.59 15.71
CA TYR A 266 -12.86 8.37 14.26
C TYR A 266 -14.14 8.92 13.63
N PRO A 267 -14.08 9.48 12.40
CA PRO A 267 -15.27 9.82 11.64
C PRO A 267 -16.21 8.62 11.52
N PRO A 268 -17.51 8.77 11.76
CA PRO A 268 -18.47 7.66 11.66
C PRO A 268 -18.45 6.94 10.30
N ALA A 269 -18.13 7.65 9.22
CA ALA A 269 -17.99 7.10 7.88
C ALA A 269 -16.74 6.21 7.69
N PHE A 270 -15.74 6.33 8.57
CA PHE A 270 -14.54 5.50 8.58
C PHE A 270 -14.71 4.29 9.49
N ALA A 271 -15.01 4.53 10.77
CA ALA A 271 -15.22 3.49 11.77
C ALA A 271 -16.11 3.99 12.90
N ARG A 272 -17.04 3.16 13.35
CA ARG A 272 -17.93 3.48 14.48
C ARG A 272 -18.12 2.27 15.39
N TRP A 273 -17.94 2.48 16.68
CA TRP A 273 -18.29 1.47 17.67
C TRP A 273 -19.79 1.51 17.95
N MET A 274 -20.42 0.34 18.01
CA MET A 274 -21.84 0.14 18.29
C MET A 274 -21.97 -0.72 19.55
N GLU A 275 -22.80 -0.28 20.49
CA GLU A 275 -23.17 -1.10 21.64
C GLU A 275 -24.19 -2.19 21.24
N ALA A 276 -24.40 -3.15 22.14
CA ALA A 276 -25.09 -4.41 21.82
C ALA A 276 -26.47 -4.30 21.14
N PRO A 277 -27.40 -3.41 21.56
CA PRO A 277 -28.73 -3.33 20.93
C PRO A 277 -28.64 -2.91 19.46
N GLU A 278 -27.83 -1.89 19.18
CA GLU A 278 -27.61 -1.39 17.83
C GLU A 278 -26.83 -2.38 16.98
N ALA A 279 -25.74 -2.93 17.53
CA ALA A 279 -24.92 -3.92 16.85
C ALA A 279 -25.73 -5.16 16.43
N SER A 280 -26.60 -5.64 17.31
CA SER A 280 -27.43 -6.82 17.04
C SER A 280 -28.49 -6.52 15.98
N ALA A 281 -29.15 -5.36 16.07
CA ALA A 281 -30.16 -4.94 15.09
C ALA A 281 -29.56 -4.80 13.69
N LEU A 282 -28.37 -4.20 13.57
CA LEU A 282 -27.71 -4.01 12.28
C LEU A 282 -27.13 -5.32 11.72
N ALA A 283 -26.51 -6.15 12.57
CA ALA A 283 -25.88 -7.40 12.13
C ALA A 283 -26.89 -8.51 11.77
N GLY A 284 -28.14 -8.40 12.25
CA GLY A 284 -29.15 -9.45 12.11
C GLY A 284 -28.86 -10.70 12.96
N VAL A 285 -27.90 -10.61 13.90
CA VAL A 285 -27.47 -11.68 14.81
C VAL A 285 -27.13 -11.12 16.18
N ALA A 286 -27.11 -11.97 17.21
CA ALA A 286 -26.76 -11.55 18.56
C ALA A 286 -25.33 -10.99 18.64
N ALA A 287 -25.20 -9.75 19.13
CA ALA A 287 -23.92 -9.07 19.37
C ALA A 287 -23.87 -8.54 20.81
N PRO A 288 -23.87 -9.41 21.84
CA PRO A 288 -24.06 -9.01 23.25
C PRO A 288 -22.94 -8.09 23.78
N ASP A 289 -21.76 -8.14 23.17
CA ASP A 289 -20.59 -7.37 23.56
C ASP A 289 -20.34 -6.14 22.66
N GLY A 290 -21.25 -5.85 21.71
CA GLY A 290 -21.09 -4.77 20.73
C GLY A 290 -20.19 -5.14 19.55
N ALA A 291 -19.98 -4.18 18.66
CA ALA A 291 -19.25 -4.38 17.41
C ALA A 291 -18.68 -3.08 16.83
N TRP A 292 -17.63 -3.20 16.02
CA TRP A 292 -17.24 -2.15 15.09
C TRP A 292 -18.05 -2.25 13.79
N LEU A 293 -18.52 -1.11 13.30
CA LEU A 293 -18.95 -0.93 11.92
C LEU A 293 -17.89 -0.18 11.13
N PHE A 294 -17.50 -0.73 9.98
CA PHE A 294 -16.70 -0.08 8.95
C PHE A 294 -17.59 0.15 7.72
N PRO A 295 -18.25 1.32 7.57
CA PRO A 295 -19.31 1.48 6.56
C PRO A 295 -18.82 1.36 5.12
N GLN A 296 -17.60 1.84 4.84
CA GLN A 296 -17.02 1.81 3.49
C GLN A 296 -16.29 0.51 3.17
N ALA A 297 -16.16 -0.39 4.15
CA ALA A 297 -15.55 -1.69 3.96
C ALA A 297 -16.52 -2.65 3.24
N GLY A 298 -16.01 -3.81 2.84
CA GLY A 298 -16.87 -4.84 2.25
C GLY A 298 -16.08 -5.97 1.64
N TRP A 299 -16.65 -6.57 0.60
CA TRP A 299 -16.05 -7.70 -0.10
C TRP A 299 -15.71 -7.37 -1.55
N MET A 300 -14.72 -8.08 -2.08
CA MET A 300 -14.30 -8.00 -3.47
C MET A 300 -13.85 -9.38 -3.95
N ARG A 301 -14.22 -9.75 -5.19
CA ARG A 301 -13.72 -10.96 -5.84
C ARG A 301 -12.31 -10.68 -6.38
N PRO A 302 -11.24 -11.23 -5.77
CA PRO A 302 -9.88 -10.79 -6.08
C PRO A 302 -9.43 -11.15 -7.50
N SER A 303 -9.97 -12.22 -8.11
CA SER A 303 -9.69 -12.54 -9.51
C SER A 303 -10.22 -11.47 -10.48
N SER A 304 -11.40 -10.92 -10.22
CA SER A 304 -11.92 -9.78 -11.01
C SER A 304 -11.09 -8.51 -10.82
N ALA A 305 -10.58 -8.28 -9.61
CA ALA A 305 -9.66 -7.17 -9.34
C ALA A 305 -8.32 -7.34 -10.09
N CYS A 306 -7.76 -8.55 -10.09
CA CYS A 306 -6.54 -8.85 -10.84
C CYS A 306 -6.76 -8.63 -12.35
N ALA A 307 -7.87 -9.14 -12.90
CA ALA A 307 -8.22 -8.93 -14.31
C ALA A 307 -8.33 -7.43 -14.65
N ALA A 308 -9.11 -6.67 -13.86
CA ALA A 308 -9.28 -5.24 -14.08
C ALA A 308 -7.96 -4.45 -14.04
N MET A 309 -7.04 -4.80 -13.12
CA MET A 309 -5.70 -4.20 -13.07
C MET A 309 -4.87 -4.53 -14.31
N LEU A 310 -4.85 -5.79 -14.74
CA LEU A 310 -4.10 -6.21 -15.92
C LEU A 310 -4.67 -5.58 -17.20
N ASP A 311 -5.99 -5.42 -17.30
CA ASP A 311 -6.65 -4.81 -18.45
C ASP A 311 -6.40 -3.30 -18.52
N ALA A 312 -6.37 -2.62 -17.36
CA ALA A 312 -6.01 -1.21 -17.27
C ALA A 312 -4.57 -0.90 -17.72
N CYS A 313 -3.68 -1.91 -17.80
CA CYS A 313 -2.33 -1.72 -18.32
C CYS A 313 -2.29 -1.37 -19.82
N GLY A 314 -3.33 -1.74 -20.58
CA GLY A 314 -3.42 -1.48 -22.02
C GLY A 314 -2.21 -2.02 -22.80
N PRO A 315 -1.66 -1.27 -23.76
CA PRO A 315 -0.59 -1.74 -24.65
C PRO A 315 0.78 -1.90 -23.96
N ASN A 316 0.91 -1.42 -22.73
CA ASN A 316 2.18 -1.44 -21.99
C ASN A 316 2.48 -2.80 -21.33
N LEU A 317 1.54 -3.77 -21.40
CA LEU A 317 1.67 -5.07 -20.75
C LEU A 317 1.72 -6.22 -21.77
N VAL A 318 2.79 -7.00 -21.70
CA VAL A 318 2.90 -8.33 -22.32
C VAL A 318 2.62 -9.40 -21.27
N ARG A 319 1.70 -10.32 -21.57
CA ARG A 319 1.27 -11.41 -20.67
C ARG A 319 1.81 -12.76 -21.15
N HIS A 320 2.61 -13.44 -20.35
CA HIS A 320 3.00 -14.83 -20.56
C HIS A 320 2.36 -15.71 -19.48
N PHE A 321 1.22 -16.29 -19.82
CA PHE A 321 0.51 -17.25 -18.97
C PHE A 321 0.89 -18.67 -19.35
N GLY A 322 0.72 -19.61 -18.41
CA GLY A 322 1.07 -21.02 -18.61
C GLY A 322 2.58 -21.25 -18.69
N ALA A 323 3.40 -20.36 -18.11
CA ALA A 323 4.86 -20.43 -18.19
C ALA A 323 5.48 -21.54 -17.33
N GLY A 324 4.69 -22.24 -16.49
CA GLY A 324 5.21 -23.22 -15.55
C GLY A 324 6.13 -22.61 -14.49
N SER A 325 6.98 -23.44 -13.89
CA SER A 325 7.97 -22.98 -12.91
C SER A 325 9.11 -22.22 -13.58
N VAL A 326 9.43 -21.04 -13.02
CA VAL A 326 10.44 -20.13 -13.56
C VAL A 326 11.42 -19.75 -12.46
N THR A 327 12.71 -19.65 -12.80
CA THR A 327 13.75 -19.07 -11.93
C THR A 327 14.26 -17.75 -12.50
N LEU A 328 15.02 -17.00 -11.69
CA LEU A 328 15.63 -15.73 -12.11
C LEU A 328 17.14 -15.87 -12.24
N ALA A 329 17.68 -15.41 -13.36
CA ALA A 329 19.11 -15.31 -13.60
C ALA A 329 19.48 -13.87 -13.99
N ARG A 330 20.55 -13.33 -13.40
CA ARG A 330 21.12 -12.05 -13.82
C ARG A 330 22.15 -12.28 -14.92
N ARG A 331 21.99 -11.63 -16.07
CA ARG A 331 22.92 -11.69 -17.22
C ARG A 331 23.24 -10.26 -17.65
N GLY A 332 24.48 -9.82 -17.42
CA GLY A 332 24.84 -8.40 -17.53
C GLY A 332 23.97 -7.54 -16.63
N ASP A 333 23.34 -6.51 -17.20
CA ASP A 333 22.48 -5.57 -16.49
C ASP A 333 20.99 -5.92 -16.49
N ALA A 334 20.62 -7.12 -16.97
CA ALA A 334 19.24 -7.57 -17.04
C ALA A 334 18.97 -8.82 -16.19
N TRP A 335 17.73 -8.90 -15.70
CA TRP A 335 17.14 -10.09 -15.11
C TRP A 335 16.39 -10.87 -16.18
N HIS A 336 16.62 -12.17 -16.22
CA HIS A 336 15.96 -13.12 -17.11
C HIS A 336 15.06 -14.06 -16.30
N ALA A 337 13.80 -14.18 -16.71
CA ALA A 337 12.95 -15.30 -16.34
C ALA A 337 13.36 -16.51 -17.19
N VAL A 338 13.79 -17.59 -16.55
CA VAL A 338 14.21 -18.82 -17.23
C VAL A 338 13.33 -20.00 -16.84
N ASP A 339 12.95 -20.81 -17.82
CA ASP A 339 12.18 -22.05 -17.62
C ASP A 339 13.04 -23.19 -17.07
N SER A 340 12.44 -24.37 -16.91
CA SER A 340 13.12 -25.59 -16.45
C SER A 340 14.20 -26.10 -17.40
N GLU A 341 14.20 -25.68 -18.67
CA GLU A 341 15.22 -26.01 -19.67
C GLU A 341 16.32 -24.94 -19.74
N CYS A 342 16.37 -24.03 -18.77
CA CYS A 342 17.29 -22.89 -18.69
C CYS A 342 17.17 -21.89 -19.86
N LYS A 343 16.07 -21.94 -20.61
CA LYS A 343 15.80 -21.02 -21.72
C LYS A 343 15.14 -19.76 -21.19
N SER A 344 15.58 -18.62 -21.72
CA SER A 344 15.03 -17.31 -21.35
C SER A 344 13.65 -17.13 -21.97
N ILE A 345 12.63 -16.92 -21.14
CA ILE A 345 11.26 -16.58 -21.56
C ILE A 345 11.17 -15.09 -21.90
N ALA A 346 11.65 -14.24 -20.98
CA ALA A 346 11.67 -12.79 -21.10
C ALA A 346 12.78 -12.19 -20.23
N HIS A 347 13.11 -10.92 -20.47
CA HIS A 347 14.12 -10.21 -19.69
C HIS A 347 13.84 -8.72 -19.58
N ALA A 348 14.30 -8.11 -18.48
CA ALA A 348 14.21 -6.68 -18.24
C ALA A 348 15.30 -6.23 -17.25
N PRO A 349 15.71 -4.96 -17.27
CA PRO A 349 16.65 -4.41 -16.28
C PRO A 349 16.07 -4.42 -14.85
N VAL A 350 14.74 -4.32 -14.72
CA VAL A 350 14.03 -4.41 -13.44
C VAL A 350 13.23 -5.71 -13.38
N ALA A 351 13.34 -6.45 -12.28
CA ALA A 351 12.49 -7.61 -11.98
C ALA A 351 11.78 -7.45 -10.63
N ILE A 352 10.51 -7.84 -10.58
CA ILE A 352 9.63 -7.74 -9.42
C ILE A 352 9.12 -9.14 -9.07
N VAL A 353 9.54 -9.63 -7.91
CA VAL A 353 9.08 -10.91 -7.35
C VAL A 353 7.75 -10.67 -6.62
N ALA A 354 6.65 -11.13 -7.23
CA ALA A 354 5.29 -10.99 -6.72
C ALA A 354 4.51 -12.31 -6.73
N ASN A 355 5.22 -13.45 -6.77
CA ASN A 355 4.68 -14.80 -6.93
C ASN A 355 4.30 -15.47 -5.59
N GLY A 356 3.98 -14.65 -4.58
CA GLY A 356 3.46 -15.12 -3.29
C GLY A 356 4.37 -16.13 -2.59
N ALA A 357 3.80 -17.27 -2.18
CA ALA A 357 4.56 -18.33 -1.50
C ALA A 357 5.65 -18.96 -2.38
N GLY A 358 5.54 -18.84 -3.71
CA GLY A 358 6.55 -19.28 -4.67
C GLY A 358 7.89 -18.56 -4.54
N ALA A 359 7.93 -17.36 -3.93
CA ALA A 359 9.19 -16.64 -3.68
C ALA A 359 10.18 -17.45 -2.81
N ARG A 360 9.68 -18.39 -2.00
CA ARG A 360 10.52 -19.27 -1.18
C ARG A 360 11.38 -20.23 -2.01
N GLN A 361 11.07 -20.41 -3.30
CA GLN A 361 11.76 -21.32 -4.21
C GLN A 361 12.80 -20.61 -5.10
N LEU A 362 12.85 -19.27 -5.09
CA LEU A 362 13.84 -18.50 -5.85
C LEU A 362 15.08 -18.26 -4.98
N ALA A 363 16.27 -18.50 -5.53
CA ALA A 363 17.53 -18.35 -4.81
C ALA A 363 17.70 -16.96 -4.17
N GLN A 364 17.24 -15.90 -4.85
CA GLN A 364 17.34 -14.51 -4.41
C GLN A 364 16.44 -14.16 -3.22
N THR A 365 15.40 -14.95 -2.97
CA THR A 365 14.41 -14.69 -1.92
C THR A 365 14.22 -15.85 -0.93
N ALA A 366 14.87 -16.99 -1.15
CA ALA A 366 14.77 -18.18 -0.29
C ALA A 366 15.21 -17.93 1.16
N GLY A 367 16.16 -16.99 1.38
CA GLY A 367 16.61 -16.61 2.72
C GLY A 367 15.75 -15.56 3.44
N LEU A 368 14.69 -15.04 2.79
CA LEU A 368 13.74 -14.16 3.47
C LEU A 368 12.87 -15.00 4.43
N PRO A 369 12.47 -14.46 5.61
CA PRO A 369 11.70 -15.21 6.60
C PRO A 369 10.21 -15.30 6.20
N LEU A 370 9.91 -15.87 5.04
CA LEU A 370 8.56 -16.02 4.50
C LEU A 370 8.03 -17.42 4.77
N ALA A 371 6.82 -17.49 5.34
CA ALA A 371 6.06 -18.71 5.53
C ALA A 371 4.94 -18.83 4.50
N ALA A 372 4.60 -20.06 4.13
CA ALA A 372 3.38 -20.39 3.40
C ALA A 372 2.36 -20.92 4.41
N VAL A 373 1.32 -20.14 4.71
CA VAL A 373 0.28 -20.50 5.69
C VAL A 373 -0.96 -20.95 4.94
N ARG A 374 -1.31 -22.23 5.10
CA ARG A 374 -2.51 -22.81 4.50
C ARG A 374 -3.76 -22.17 5.12
N GLY A 375 -4.78 -21.97 4.29
CA GLY A 375 -6.11 -21.64 4.75
C GLY A 375 -7.17 -22.15 3.80
N GLN A 376 -8.25 -22.66 4.36
CA GLN A 376 -9.41 -23.14 3.63
C GLN A 376 -10.60 -22.20 3.85
N VAL A 377 -11.23 -21.80 2.75
CA VAL A 377 -12.54 -21.13 2.74
C VAL A 377 -13.59 -22.17 2.41
N THR A 378 -14.67 -22.17 3.17
CA THR A 378 -15.85 -22.98 2.93
C THR A 378 -16.84 -22.20 2.09
N HIS A 379 -17.51 -22.86 1.15
CA HIS A 379 -18.59 -22.29 0.35
C HIS A 379 -19.89 -23.01 0.67
N LEU A 380 -20.91 -22.24 1.01
CA LEU A 380 -22.25 -22.74 1.30
C LEU A 380 -23.24 -22.04 0.35
N ALA A 381 -24.16 -22.82 -0.22
CA ALA A 381 -25.21 -22.26 -1.06
C ALA A 381 -26.14 -21.32 -0.27
N GLU A 382 -26.69 -20.33 -0.95
CA GLU A 382 -27.73 -19.45 -0.43
C GLU A 382 -28.96 -20.26 0.03
N GLY A 383 -29.68 -19.73 1.02
CA GLY A 383 -30.78 -20.42 1.70
C GLY A 383 -30.35 -21.31 2.87
N GLY A 384 -29.05 -21.65 2.97
CA GLY A 384 -28.47 -22.36 4.12
C GLY A 384 -28.19 -21.48 5.34
N LEU A 385 -28.40 -20.16 5.22
CA LEU A 385 -28.07 -19.13 6.21
C LEU A 385 -29.14 -18.03 6.23
N PRO A 386 -29.29 -17.28 7.34
CA PRO A 386 -30.04 -16.04 7.35
C PRO A 386 -29.51 -15.05 6.31
N ALA A 387 -30.40 -14.26 5.72
CA ALA A 387 -30.01 -13.16 4.85
C ALA A 387 -29.26 -12.10 5.68
N ILE A 388 -28.00 -11.84 5.32
CA ILE A 388 -27.17 -10.79 5.93
C ILE A 388 -26.84 -9.73 4.88
N GLY A 389 -26.94 -8.46 5.26
CA GLY A 389 -26.64 -7.33 4.38
C GLY A 389 -25.15 -6.96 4.36
N GLN A 390 -24.47 -7.13 5.50
CA GLN A 390 -23.06 -6.78 5.70
C GLN A 390 -22.19 -8.03 5.73
N VAL A 391 -20.88 -7.86 5.54
CA VAL A 391 -19.91 -8.87 5.93
C VAL A 391 -19.83 -8.91 7.46
N LEU A 392 -19.91 -10.10 8.04
CA LEU A 392 -19.72 -10.29 9.48
C LEU A 392 -18.33 -10.88 9.76
N CYS A 393 -17.63 -10.32 10.74
CA CYS A 393 -16.29 -10.73 11.14
C CYS A 393 -16.21 -10.96 12.65
N ARG A 394 -15.58 -12.07 13.06
CA ARG A 394 -15.10 -12.32 14.43
C ARG A 394 -13.80 -13.12 14.38
N GLU A 395 -13.82 -14.40 14.73
CA GLU A 395 -12.70 -15.34 14.54
C GLU A 395 -12.64 -15.90 13.11
N ALA A 396 -13.77 -15.83 12.42
CA ALA A 396 -13.95 -16.10 11.00
C ALA A 396 -14.73 -14.93 10.39
N TYR A 397 -14.80 -14.89 9.06
CA TYR A 397 -15.68 -14.00 8.32
C TYR A 397 -16.79 -14.79 7.64
N LEU A 398 -17.91 -14.12 7.40
CA LEU A 398 -19.03 -14.58 6.59
C LEU A 398 -19.45 -13.47 5.64
N THR A 399 -19.54 -13.78 4.36
CA THR A 399 -20.06 -12.85 3.35
C THR A 399 -21.57 -12.96 3.18
N PRO A 400 -22.24 -11.89 2.72
CA PRO A 400 -23.52 -12.04 2.02
C PRO A 400 -23.43 -13.07 0.88
N ALA A 401 -24.58 -13.51 0.39
CA ALA A 401 -24.63 -14.39 -0.78
C ALA A 401 -24.16 -13.62 -2.03
N ILE A 402 -23.24 -14.22 -2.78
CA ILE A 402 -22.66 -13.66 -4.00
C ILE A 402 -22.82 -14.72 -5.08
N ASP A 403 -23.66 -14.45 -6.09
CA ASP A 403 -24.13 -15.46 -7.06
C ASP A 403 -24.65 -16.73 -6.38
N GLY A 404 -25.46 -16.57 -5.32
CA GLY A 404 -26.03 -17.70 -4.58
C GLY A 404 -25.05 -18.46 -3.68
N ILE A 405 -23.87 -17.89 -3.37
CA ILE A 405 -22.85 -18.55 -2.51
C ILE A 405 -22.40 -17.62 -1.38
N HIS A 406 -22.40 -18.15 -0.16
CA HIS A 406 -21.70 -17.57 0.99
C HIS A 406 -20.28 -18.11 1.09
N SER A 407 -19.31 -17.21 1.28
CA SER A 407 -17.94 -17.58 1.65
C SER A 407 -17.77 -17.45 3.15
N LEU A 408 -17.28 -18.52 3.79
CA LEU A 408 -17.03 -18.56 5.22
C LEU A 408 -15.64 -19.08 5.56
N GLY A 409 -15.08 -18.54 6.66
CA GLY A 409 -13.86 -19.05 7.25
C GLY A 409 -12.85 -17.95 7.59
N ALA A 410 -11.54 -18.18 7.51
CA ALA A 410 -10.86 -19.36 7.03
C ALA A 410 -10.10 -20.08 8.15
N SER A 411 -9.78 -21.36 7.90
CA SER A 411 -8.83 -22.10 8.72
C SER A 411 -7.43 -21.48 8.64
N TYR A 412 -6.62 -21.83 9.64
CA TYR A 412 -5.19 -21.55 9.69
C TYR A 412 -4.50 -22.85 10.07
N ASP A 413 -4.05 -23.57 9.05
CA ASP A 413 -3.43 -24.87 9.23
C ASP A 413 -1.91 -24.77 9.05
N ASP A 414 -1.16 -25.50 9.87
CA ASP A 414 0.30 -25.54 9.86
C ASP A 414 0.83 -26.74 9.05
N ASP A 415 0.42 -26.80 7.78
CA ASP A 415 0.82 -27.86 6.85
C ASP A 415 0.77 -27.39 5.38
N ALA A 416 1.21 -28.25 4.46
CA ALA A 416 1.33 -27.96 3.02
C ALA A 416 0.33 -28.72 2.13
N ALA A 417 -0.67 -29.41 2.69
CA ALA A 417 -1.57 -30.24 1.88
C ALA A 417 -2.51 -29.36 1.02
N PRO A 418 -2.56 -29.55 -0.30
CA PRO A 418 -3.29 -28.67 -1.21
C PRO A 418 -4.81 -28.96 -1.23
N ASP A 419 -5.21 -30.14 -0.78
CA ASP A 419 -6.58 -30.64 -0.95
C ASP A 419 -7.54 -30.11 0.11
N LEU A 420 -8.82 -30.06 -0.24
CA LEU A 420 -9.89 -29.76 0.70
C LEU A 420 -9.95 -30.84 1.79
N ARG A 421 -10.13 -30.40 3.03
CA ARG A 421 -10.30 -31.30 4.19
C ARG A 421 -11.63 -31.10 4.88
N ALA A 422 -12.24 -32.21 5.27
CA ALA A 422 -13.47 -32.23 6.07
C ALA A 422 -13.27 -31.53 7.42
N ASP A 423 -12.12 -31.73 8.08
CA ASP A 423 -11.86 -31.11 9.39
C ASP A 423 -11.78 -29.58 9.30
N SER A 424 -11.09 -29.03 8.28
CA SER A 424 -11.05 -27.59 8.04
C SER A 424 -12.44 -27.03 7.65
N GLN A 425 -13.30 -27.82 6.97
CA GLN A 425 -14.70 -27.44 6.72
C GLN A 425 -15.48 -27.36 8.05
N ALA A 426 -15.34 -28.38 8.89
CA ALA A 426 -16.01 -28.46 10.19
C ALA A 426 -15.56 -27.34 11.14
N GLU A 427 -14.27 -26.99 11.15
CA GLU A 427 -13.74 -25.87 11.92
C GLU A 427 -14.37 -24.54 11.49
N ASN A 428 -14.39 -24.25 10.18
CA ASN A 428 -15.03 -23.04 9.66
C ASN A 428 -16.51 -22.97 10.02
N LEU A 429 -17.25 -24.07 9.84
CA LEU A 429 -18.67 -24.14 10.23
C LEU A 429 -18.86 -23.93 11.73
N THR A 430 -17.98 -24.47 12.57
CA THR A 430 -18.03 -24.27 14.03
C THR A 430 -17.90 -22.79 14.39
N LYS A 431 -16.94 -22.09 13.77
CA LYS A 431 -16.76 -20.64 13.95
C LYS A 431 -17.98 -19.85 13.47
N ILE A 432 -18.57 -20.22 12.34
CA ILE A 432 -19.78 -19.55 11.81
C ILE A 432 -21.02 -19.81 12.67
N ARG A 433 -21.23 -21.05 13.14
CA ARG A 433 -22.32 -21.37 14.07
C ARG A 433 -22.23 -20.53 15.33
N SER A 434 -21.02 -20.38 15.87
CA SER A 434 -20.76 -19.54 17.04
C SER A 434 -20.92 -18.04 16.72
N LEU A 435 -20.57 -17.59 15.52
CA LEU A 435 -20.73 -16.20 15.08
C LEU A 435 -22.21 -15.82 14.95
N LEU A 436 -23.03 -16.71 14.39
CA LEU A 436 -24.45 -16.48 14.14
C LEU A 436 -25.35 -16.85 15.33
N GLY A 437 -24.87 -17.69 16.26
CA GLY A 437 -25.71 -18.30 17.30
C GLY A 437 -26.66 -19.38 16.77
N ILE A 438 -26.35 -20.00 15.63
CA ILE A 438 -27.23 -20.98 14.94
C ILE A 438 -26.49 -22.32 14.81
N ALA A 439 -26.91 -23.33 15.57
CA ALA A 439 -26.20 -24.61 15.64
C ALA A 439 -26.25 -25.45 14.35
N LYS A 440 -27.33 -25.33 13.56
CA LYS A 440 -27.59 -26.21 12.40
C LYS A 440 -26.98 -25.72 11.07
N VAL A 441 -26.23 -24.62 11.08
CA VAL A 441 -25.61 -24.07 9.86
C VAL A 441 -24.77 -25.13 9.13
N GLY A 442 -25.03 -25.30 7.83
CA GLY A 442 -24.31 -26.23 6.96
C GLY A 442 -24.51 -27.71 7.26
N GLN A 443 -25.45 -28.09 8.15
CA GLN A 443 -25.71 -29.50 8.46
C GLN A 443 -26.37 -30.19 7.26
N GLY A 444 -25.73 -31.26 6.76
CA GLY A 444 -26.23 -32.05 5.62
C GLY A 444 -26.12 -31.35 4.26
N ALA A 445 -25.62 -30.11 4.21
CA ALA A 445 -25.41 -29.39 2.96
C ALA A 445 -24.14 -29.89 2.26
N PRO A 446 -24.12 -30.01 0.92
CA PRO A 446 -22.88 -30.22 0.19
C PRO A 446 -21.95 -29.02 0.40
N LEU A 447 -20.75 -29.28 0.90
CA LEU A 447 -19.76 -28.23 1.17
C LEU A 447 -18.75 -28.19 0.05
N LEU A 448 -18.72 -27.06 -0.66
CA LEU A 448 -17.63 -26.71 -1.53
C LEU A 448 -16.60 -25.88 -0.75
N GLY A 449 -15.48 -25.56 -1.37
CA GLY A 449 -14.49 -24.70 -0.75
C GLY A 449 -13.29 -24.45 -1.63
N ARG A 450 -12.33 -23.73 -1.07
CA ARG A 450 -11.04 -23.47 -1.71
C ARG A 450 -9.92 -23.47 -0.68
N VAL A 451 -8.81 -24.11 -1.02
CA VAL A 451 -7.55 -24.02 -0.28
C VAL A 451 -6.65 -22.99 -0.95
N GLY A 452 -5.95 -22.20 -0.15
CA GLY A 452 -4.91 -21.29 -0.62
C GLY A 452 -3.79 -21.16 0.40
N PHE A 453 -2.63 -20.72 -0.07
CA PHE A 453 -1.43 -20.55 0.74
C PHE A 453 -1.04 -19.08 0.82
N ARG A 454 -1.18 -18.50 2.00
CA ARG A 454 -0.82 -17.11 2.26
C ARG A 454 0.69 -17.01 2.39
N CYS A 455 1.29 -16.01 1.75
CA CYS A 455 2.68 -15.64 1.99
C CYS A 455 2.72 -14.69 3.20
N VAL A 456 3.40 -15.08 4.28
CA VAL A 456 3.38 -14.37 5.56
C VAL A 456 4.80 -14.11 6.05
N ALA A 457 5.11 -12.86 6.39
CA ALA A 457 6.31 -12.50 7.15
C ALA A 457 6.04 -12.57 8.67
N PRO A 458 7.05 -12.69 9.55
CA PRO A 458 6.84 -12.94 10.98
C PRO A 458 6.11 -11.79 11.70
N ASP A 459 6.32 -10.55 11.25
CA ASP A 459 5.62 -9.35 11.74
C ASP A 459 4.28 -9.10 11.04
N ARG A 460 3.89 -9.95 10.08
CA ARG A 460 2.71 -9.86 9.22
C ARG A 460 2.62 -8.56 8.39
N LEU A 461 3.71 -7.80 8.29
CA LEU A 461 3.83 -6.65 7.40
C LEU A 461 4.32 -7.11 6.01
N PRO A 462 3.86 -6.48 4.92
CA PRO A 462 4.35 -6.83 3.60
C PRO A 462 5.85 -6.50 3.44
N LEU A 463 6.49 -7.14 2.46
CA LEU A 463 7.83 -6.79 2.00
C LEU A 463 7.67 -6.02 0.69
N VAL A 464 8.07 -4.75 0.68
CA VAL A 464 7.89 -3.84 -0.46
C VAL A 464 9.18 -3.09 -0.71
N GLY A 465 9.79 -3.30 -1.89
CA GLY A 465 10.97 -2.54 -2.32
C GLY A 465 12.14 -3.43 -2.77
N ALA A 466 13.34 -2.84 -2.80
CA ALA A 466 14.55 -3.49 -3.31
C ALA A 466 14.93 -4.70 -2.45
N LEU A 467 15.19 -5.83 -3.10
CA LEU A 467 15.56 -7.06 -2.42
C LEU A 467 17.02 -6.98 -1.94
N PRO A 468 17.29 -7.32 -0.67
CA PRO A 468 18.66 -7.32 -0.16
C PRO A 468 19.50 -8.40 -0.82
N ASP A 469 20.79 -8.14 -0.93
CA ASP A 469 21.76 -9.21 -1.15
C ASP A 469 21.96 -9.98 0.16
N LEU A 470 21.41 -11.20 0.20
CA LEU A 470 21.47 -12.07 1.37
C LEU A 470 22.88 -12.62 1.62
N ALA A 471 23.75 -12.64 0.60
CA ALA A 471 25.13 -13.10 0.71
C ALA A 471 26.09 -12.01 1.21
N ALA A 472 25.73 -10.73 1.03
CA ALA A 472 26.58 -9.60 1.43
C ALA A 472 26.85 -9.60 2.95
N ALA A 473 28.11 -9.76 3.36
CA ALA A 473 28.50 -9.80 4.77
C ALA A 473 28.74 -8.40 5.36
N GLY A 474 29.00 -8.32 6.66
CA GLY A 474 29.44 -7.10 7.35
C GLY A 474 28.43 -6.53 8.34
N ARG A 475 28.96 -5.72 9.28
CA ARG A 475 28.17 -5.00 10.28
C ARG A 475 27.41 -3.87 9.60
N VAL A 476 26.12 -3.82 9.84
CA VAL A 476 25.22 -2.78 9.34
C VAL A 476 24.47 -2.18 10.52
N GLU A 477 24.44 -0.86 10.59
CA GLU A 477 23.71 -0.13 11.62
C GLU A 477 22.46 0.51 11.07
N ARG A 478 22.38 0.76 9.76
CA ARG A 478 21.23 1.44 9.14
C ARG A 478 20.76 0.68 7.91
N LEU A 479 19.45 0.73 7.65
CA LEU A 479 18.82 0.02 6.53
C LEU A 479 19.42 0.36 5.16
N ARG A 480 19.86 1.62 4.98
CA ARG A 480 20.52 2.10 3.76
C ARG A 480 21.91 1.52 3.50
N GLU A 481 22.54 0.91 4.51
CA GLU A 481 23.86 0.28 4.40
C GLU A 481 23.77 -1.17 3.95
N ILE A 482 22.56 -1.74 3.92
CA ILE A 482 22.35 -3.10 3.45
C ILE A 482 22.40 -3.10 1.93
N GLU A 483 23.36 -3.83 1.40
CA GLU A 483 23.53 -4.06 -0.04
C GLU A 483 22.27 -4.67 -0.65
N ARG A 484 21.94 -4.21 -1.87
CA ARG A 484 20.74 -4.61 -2.60
C ARG A 484 21.14 -5.32 -3.88
N LEU A 485 20.34 -6.30 -4.27
CA LEU A 485 20.44 -6.92 -5.59
C LEU A 485 20.01 -5.88 -6.65
N PRO A 486 20.92 -5.44 -7.55
CA PRO A 486 20.61 -4.37 -8.50
C PRO A 486 19.44 -4.76 -9.40
N GLY A 487 18.45 -3.88 -9.53
CA GLY A 487 17.28 -4.09 -10.39
C GLY A 487 16.28 -5.14 -9.88
N LEU A 488 16.45 -5.71 -8.67
CA LEU A 488 15.55 -6.73 -8.15
C LEU A 488 14.72 -6.23 -6.97
N TYR A 489 13.41 -6.38 -7.06
CA TYR A 489 12.43 -5.86 -6.11
C TYR A 489 11.41 -6.93 -5.72
N GLY A 490 10.74 -6.74 -4.58
CA GLY A 490 9.72 -7.66 -4.08
C GLY A 490 8.43 -6.96 -3.68
N LEU A 491 7.31 -7.66 -3.92
CA LEU A 491 5.98 -7.38 -3.38
C LEU A 491 5.43 -8.66 -2.75
N LEU A 492 5.83 -8.92 -1.50
CA LEU A 492 5.67 -10.21 -0.84
C LEU A 492 5.01 -10.06 0.53
N GLY A 493 4.61 -11.18 1.14
CA GLY A 493 4.21 -11.20 2.55
C GLY A 493 2.85 -10.53 2.87
N TYR A 494 1.90 -10.50 1.93
CA TYR A 494 0.60 -9.81 2.11
C TYR A 494 -0.34 -10.46 3.13
N ALA A 495 0.03 -11.63 3.68
CA ALA A 495 -0.75 -12.38 4.64
C ALA A 495 -2.21 -12.54 4.19
N SER A 496 -3.18 -12.16 5.03
CA SER A 496 -4.62 -12.25 4.75
C SER A 496 -5.22 -10.93 4.25
N ARG A 497 -4.40 -9.97 3.80
CA ARG A 497 -4.81 -8.57 3.59
C ARG A 497 -4.46 -8.04 2.19
N GLY A 498 -4.27 -8.93 1.22
CA GLY A 498 -3.81 -8.55 -0.12
C GLY A 498 -4.68 -7.52 -0.83
N LEU A 499 -6.00 -7.50 -0.60
CA LEU A 499 -6.90 -6.51 -1.20
C LEU A 499 -6.68 -5.08 -0.69
N ALA A 500 -6.24 -4.92 0.57
CA ALA A 500 -5.87 -3.62 1.10
C ALA A 500 -4.43 -3.26 0.70
N TRP A 501 -3.51 -4.22 0.81
CA TRP A 501 -2.08 -3.94 0.59
C TRP A 501 -1.71 -3.72 -0.87
N ALA A 502 -2.28 -4.48 -1.82
CA ALA A 502 -1.77 -4.53 -3.18
C ALA A 502 -1.70 -3.16 -3.87
N PRO A 503 -2.76 -2.31 -3.83
CA PRO A 503 -2.71 -1.01 -4.49
C PRO A 503 -1.62 -0.10 -3.92
N LEU A 504 -1.59 0.08 -2.60
CA LEU A 504 -0.65 1.00 -1.97
C LEU A 504 0.80 0.49 -2.01
N ALA A 505 1.01 -0.82 -1.89
CA ALA A 505 2.35 -1.40 -1.99
C ALA A 505 2.93 -1.28 -3.40
N ALA A 506 2.10 -1.47 -4.44
CA ALA A 506 2.52 -1.24 -5.82
C ALA A 506 2.78 0.25 -6.11
N GLU A 507 1.95 1.14 -5.56
CA GLU A 507 2.14 2.60 -5.62
C GLU A 507 3.45 3.05 -4.95
N LEU A 508 3.76 2.47 -3.77
CA LEU A 508 5.02 2.70 -3.07
C LEU A 508 6.22 2.25 -3.91
N LEU A 509 6.19 1.02 -4.44
CA LEU A 509 7.27 0.49 -5.26
C LEU A 509 7.47 1.32 -6.54
N ALA A 510 6.38 1.70 -7.21
CA ALA A 510 6.45 2.52 -8.41
C ALA A 510 7.04 3.91 -8.12
N SER A 511 6.71 4.51 -6.98
CA SER A 511 7.30 5.78 -6.52
C SER A 511 8.81 5.62 -6.25
N GLN A 512 9.23 4.52 -5.62
CA GLN A 512 10.64 4.21 -5.39
C GLN A 512 11.43 4.04 -6.70
N LEU A 513 10.84 3.40 -7.71
CA LEU A 513 11.46 3.17 -9.01
C LEU A 513 11.60 4.45 -9.83
N ASP A 514 10.60 5.33 -9.79
CA ASP A 514 10.64 6.64 -10.46
C ASP A 514 11.46 7.70 -9.69
N GLY A 515 11.78 7.45 -8.41
CA GLY A 515 12.41 8.46 -7.54
C GLY A 515 11.46 9.58 -7.12
N ASN A 516 10.16 9.32 -7.16
CA ASN A 516 9.11 10.26 -6.76
C ASN A 516 8.89 10.24 -5.24
N PRO A 517 8.23 11.28 -4.67
CA PRO A 517 7.82 11.27 -3.27
C PRO A 517 7.04 10.01 -2.88
N LEU A 518 7.29 9.48 -1.69
CA LEU A 518 6.63 8.25 -1.21
C LEU A 518 5.19 8.52 -0.77
N PRO A 519 4.24 7.59 -1.02
CA PRO A 519 2.83 7.73 -0.62
C PRO A 519 2.57 7.53 0.87
N LEU A 520 3.63 7.42 1.68
CA LEU A 520 3.62 7.00 3.08
C LEU A 520 4.70 7.74 3.85
N GLU A 521 4.53 7.85 5.16
CA GLU A 521 5.59 8.29 6.06
C GLU A 521 6.85 7.43 5.92
N ALA A 522 8.03 8.04 5.99
CA ALA A 522 9.32 7.36 5.84
C ALA A 522 9.50 6.20 6.83
N GLU A 523 9.00 6.32 8.06
CA GLU A 523 9.01 5.25 9.05
C GLU A 523 8.18 4.03 8.58
N LEU A 524 7.00 4.26 8.00
CA LEU A 524 6.15 3.19 7.51
C LEU A 524 6.79 2.52 6.29
N ALA A 525 7.36 3.29 5.36
CA ALA A 525 8.12 2.75 4.24
C ALA A 525 9.31 1.89 4.71
N THR A 526 10.03 2.34 5.75
CA THR A 526 11.12 1.59 6.40
C THR A 526 10.63 0.28 7.01
N ALA A 527 9.44 0.27 7.62
CA ALA A 527 8.82 -0.93 8.18
C ALA A 527 8.39 -1.95 7.10
N LEU A 528 8.23 -1.53 5.84
CA LEU A 528 7.91 -2.41 4.72
C LEU A 528 9.15 -2.90 3.96
N ASP A 529 10.32 -2.30 4.17
CA ASP A 529 11.53 -2.67 3.45
C ASP A 529 11.90 -4.16 3.68
N PRO A 530 12.18 -4.95 2.62
CA PRO A 530 12.54 -6.37 2.77
C PRO A 530 13.80 -6.62 3.61
N ALA A 531 14.77 -5.68 3.62
CA ALA A 531 16.02 -5.80 4.37
C ALA A 531 15.89 -5.55 5.87
N ARG A 532 14.71 -5.14 6.37
CA ARG A 532 14.49 -4.90 7.81
C ARG A 532 14.81 -6.12 8.68
N PHE A 533 14.60 -7.33 8.16
CA PHE A 533 14.90 -8.56 8.88
C PHE A 533 16.40 -8.82 8.99
N ILE A 534 17.17 -8.46 7.97
CA ILE A 534 18.63 -8.56 7.99
C ILE A 534 19.20 -7.56 8.97
N LEU A 535 18.71 -6.31 8.96
CA LEU A 535 19.12 -5.30 9.93
C LEU A 535 18.88 -5.77 11.36
N ARG A 536 17.69 -6.34 11.63
CA ARG A 536 17.33 -6.87 12.95
C ARG A 536 18.22 -8.05 13.36
N ALA A 537 18.52 -8.95 12.43
CA ALA A 537 19.38 -10.11 12.70
C ALA A 537 20.82 -9.69 13.01
N ARG A 538 21.39 -8.73 12.26
CA ARG A 538 22.78 -8.28 12.43
C ARG A 538 23.01 -7.29 13.57
N ARG A 539 21.94 -6.68 14.11
CA ARG A 539 22.01 -5.82 15.31
C ARG A 539 21.94 -6.59 16.62
N ARG A 540 21.52 -7.86 16.63
CA ARG A 540 21.53 -8.68 17.85
C ARG A 540 22.99 -9.08 18.13
N PRO A 541 23.54 -8.80 19.33
CA PRO A 541 24.84 -9.34 19.70
C PRO A 541 24.75 -10.88 19.67
N VAL A 542 25.80 -11.51 19.12
CA VAL A 542 25.97 -12.98 19.08
C VAL A 542 26.07 -13.53 20.49
#